data_AF-T1CUS5-F1
#
_entry.id   AF-T1CUS5-F1
#
_cell.length_a   1.000
_cell.length_b   1.000
_cell.length_c   1.000
_cell.angle_alpha   90.00
_cell.angle_beta   90.00
_cell.angle_gamma   90.00
#
_symmetry.space_group_name_H-M   'P 1'
#
loop_
_entity.id
_entity.type
_entity.pdbx_description
1 polymer ?
#
loop_
_entity_poly.entity_id
_entity_poly.type
_entity_poly.pdbx_seq_one_letter_code
_entity_poly.pdbx_strand_id
1 'polypeptide(L)'
;EPLALLKNPGDLTDDQAMTLRKLKRKGGELWRAYALKEALRAIFAGDLNEDDVSQLLDRFCSKASRSGLKPFVTVAKTIRKRKEGILAAIRLGINNAQHEGLNRRVRLIVNRAYGFHSAKAALGLIMLTLGPINHVLPHERVPIVDP
;
A
#
# COMPACT_ATOMS: atom_id res chain seq x y z
N GLU A 1 0.36 9.28 28.38
CA GLU A 1 0.16 7.85 28.01
C GLU A 1 -0.51 7.60 26.63
N PRO A 2 0.03 7.97 25.45
CA PRO A 2 -0.75 7.93 24.20
C PRO A 2 -0.41 6.84 23.15
N LEU A 3 0.49 5.87 23.36
CA LEU A 3 1.06 5.11 22.22
C LEU A 3 0.83 3.58 22.18
N ALA A 4 -0.03 3.00 23.03
CA ALA A 4 -0.29 1.56 22.99
C ALA A 4 -1.04 1.08 21.72
N LEU A 5 -1.79 1.97 21.06
CA LEU A 5 -2.56 1.64 19.84
C LEU A 5 -1.76 1.79 18.53
N LEU A 6 -0.59 2.46 18.60
CA LEU A 6 0.22 2.76 17.42
C LEU A 6 1.24 1.65 17.11
N LYS A 7 1.59 0.82 18.11
CA LYS A 7 2.62 -0.22 18.00
C LYS A 7 2.03 -1.58 17.64
N ASN A 8 2.82 -2.41 16.96
CA ASN A 8 2.42 -3.79 16.66
C ASN A 8 2.29 -4.60 17.96
N PRO A 9 1.42 -5.62 18.01
CA PRO A 9 1.23 -6.45 19.21
C PRO A 9 2.51 -7.11 19.73
N GLY A 10 3.48 -7.41 18.84
CA GLY A 10 4.78 -7.96 19.20
C GLY A 10 5.80 -6.95 19.71
N ASP A 11 5.54 -5.64 19.54
CA ASP A 11 6.45 -4.54 19.90
C ASP A 11 5.93 -3.76 21.12
N LEU A 12 4.93 -4.30 21.84
CA LEU A 12 4.33 -3.67 23.00
C LEU A 12 5.21 -3.88 24.23
N THR A 13 5.48 -2.80 24.98
CA THR A 13 6.05 -2.91 26.33
C THR A 13 5.00 -3.44 27.31
N ASP A 14 5.42 -3.97 28.46
CA ASP A 14 4.52 -4.59 29.44
C ASP A 14 3.39 -3.67 29.91
N ASP A 15 3.67 -2.37 30.10
CA ASP A 15 2.66 -1.36 30.44
C ASP A 15 1.66 -1.10 29.31
N GLN A 16 2.10 -1.19 28.07
CA GLN A 16 1.26 -1.07 26.88
C GLN A 16 0.38 -2.30 26.71
N ALA A 17 0.91 -3.51 26.97
CA ALA A 17 0.15 -4.74 26.99
C ALA A 17 -0.92 -4.74 28.11
N MET A 18 -0.59 -4.22 29.29
CA MET A 18 -1.57 -4.00 30.37
C MET A 18 -2.67 -3.02 29.97
N THR A 19 -2.32 -1.92 29.31
CA THR A 19 -3.28 -0.94 28.80
C THR A 19 -4.20 -1.56 27.75
N LEU A 20 -3.66 -2.39 26.85
CA LEU A 20 -4.42 -3.15 25.86
C LEU A 20 -5.38 -4.14 26.51
N ARG A 21 -4.95 -4.85 27.56
CA ARG A 21 -5.79 -5.76 28.36
C ARG A 21 -6.93 -5.02 29.06
N LYS A 22 -6.67 -3.82 29.60
CA LYS A 22 -7.70 -2.94 30.18
C LYS A 22 -8.70 -2.48 29.11
N LEU A 23 -8.23 -2.14 27.91
CA LEU A 23 -9.08 -1.77 26.77
C LEU A 23 -9.97 -2.94 26.32
N LYS A 24 -9.40 -4.15 26.24
CA LYS A 24 -10.13 -5.38 25.93
C LYS A 24 -11.23 -5.67 26.96
N ARG A 25 -10.93 -5.49 28.26
CA ARG A 25 -11.92 -5.64 29.34
C ARG A 25 -13.04 -4.60 29.28
N LYS A 26 -12.72 -3.35 28.93
CA LYS A 26 -13.73 -2.29 28.73
C LYS A 26 -14.57 -2.50 27.47
N GLY A 27 -14.03 -3.16 26.45
CA GLY A 27 -14.74 -3.45 25.21
C GLY A 27 -15.15 -2.19 24.45
N GLY A 28 -16.30 -2.25 23.78
CA GLY A 28 -16.85 -1.11 23.04
C GLY A 28 -16.24 -0.88 21.66
N GLU A 29 -16.55 0.29 21.09
CA GLU A 29 -16.19 0.64 19.71
C GLU A 29 -14.68 0.71 19.48
N LEU A 30 -13.93 1.24 20.45
CA LEU A 30 -12.48 1.39 20.36
C LEU A 30 -11.76 0.03 20.29
N TRP A 31 -12.15 -0.93 21.14
CA TRP A 31 -11.60 -2.28 21.09
C TRP A 31 -11.97 -2.99 19.78
N ARG A 32 -13.21 -2.80 19.29
CA ARG A 32 -13.67 -3.36 18.02
C ARG A 32 -12.89 -2.81 16.84
N ALA A 33 -12.64 -1.49 16.83
CA ALA A 33 -11.82 -0.82 15.83
C ALA A 33 -10.38 -1.36 15.84
N TYR A 34 -9.78 -1.47 17.02
CA TYR A 34 -8.44 -2.03 17.18
C TYR A 34 -8.35 -3.48 16.67
N ALA A 35 -9.30 -4.34 17.06
CA ALA A 35 -9.32 -5.73 16.64
C ALA A 35 -9.50 -5.88 15.11
N LEU A 36 -10.30 -5.03 14.48
CA LEU A 36 -10.44 -5.03 13.02
C LEU A 36 -9.16 -4.53 12.33
N LYS A 37 -8.51 -3.48 12.86
CA LYS A 37 -7.24 -2.99 12.34
C LYS A 37 -6.15 -4.07 12.40
N GLU A 38 -6.02 -4.76 13.53
CA GLU A 38 -5.03 -5.84 13.67
C GLU A 38 -5.35 -7.06 12.81
N ALA A 39 -6.63 -7.43 12.68
CA ALA A 39 -7.04 -8.49 11.78
C ALA A 39 -6.67 -8.17 10.32
N LEU A 40 -6.88 -6.93 9.88
CA LEU A 40 -6.49 -6.51 8.53
C LEU A 40 -4.97 -6.53 8.36
N ARG A 41 -4.21 -6.08 9.37
CA ARG A 41 -2.74 -6.13 9.36
C ARG A 41 -2.21 -7.55 9.20
N ALA A 42 -2.79 -8.51 9.92
CA ALA A 42 -2.39 -9.92 9.85
C ALA A 42 -2.59 -10.51 8.45
N ILE A 43 -3.66 -10.14 7.74
CA ILE A 43 -3.91 -10.59 6.37
C ILE A 43 -2.80 -10.16 5.40
N PHE A 44 -2.17 -9.01 5.66
CA PHE A 44 -1.12 -8.44 4.82
C PHE A 44 0.31 -8.63 5.36
N ALA A 45 0.51 -9.52 6.35
CA ALA A 45 1.82 -9.74 6.95
C ALA A 45 2.81 -10.47 6.01
N GLY A 46 2.32 -11.10 4.94
CA GLY A 46 3.13 -11.70 3.87
C GLY A 46 3.48 -13.18 4.10
N ASP A 47 2.87 -13.83 5.08
CA ASP A 47 3.05 -15.23 5.47
C ASP A 47 1.92 -16.17 5.00
N LEU A 48 0.97 -15.64 4.22
CA LEU A 48 -0.23 -16.33 3.76
C LEU A 48 -0.23 -16.51 2.24
N ASN A 49 -0.77 -17.64 1.77
CA ASN A 49 -1.01 -17.87 0.34
C ASN A 49 -2.27 -17.12 -0.14
N GLU A 50 -2.49 -17.09 -1.46
CA GLU A 50 -3.60 -16.36 -2.09
C GLU A 50 -4.99 -16.81 -1.60
N ASP A 51 -5.19 -18.12 -1.44
CA ASP A 51 -6.48 -18.70 -1.02
C ASP A 51 -6.80 -18.32 0.43
N ASP A 52 -5.81 -18.41 1.31
CA ASP A 52 -5.94 -18.02 2.72
C ASP A 52 -6.28 -16.54 2.84
N VAL A 53 -5.59 -15.69 2.08
CA VAL A 53 -5.90 -14.26 2.04
C VAL A 53 -7.32 -14.02 1.54
N SER A 54 -7.74 -14.69 0.46
CA SER A 54 -9.09 -14.53 -0.10
C SER A 54 -10.17 -14.83 0.94
N GLN A 55 -10.03 -15.95 1.65
CA GLN A 55 -10.96 -16.35 2.70
C GLN A 55 -10.94 -15.38 3.90
N LEU A 56 -9.76 -14.94 4.32
CA LEU A 56 -9.62 -14.01 5.44
C LEU A 56 -10.16 -12.62 5.11
N LEU A 57 -10.00 -12.15 3.86
CA LEU A 57 -10.62 -10.90 3.40
C LEU A 57 -12.14 -10.99 3.41
N ASP A 58 -12.73 -12.12 3.02
CA ASP A 58 -14.19 -12.30 3.08
C ASP A 58 -14.71 -12.29 4.51
N ARG A 59 -14.01 -12.99 5.42
CA ARG A 59 -14.30 -12.99 6.86
C ARG A 59 -14.15 -11.57 7.45
N PHE A 60 -13.07 -10.88 7.11
CA PHE A 60 -12.82 -9.50 7.53
C PHE A 60 -13.93 -8.58 7.06
N CYS A 61 -14.25 -8.59 5.76
CA CYS A 61 -15.30 -7.75 5.18
C CYS A 61 -16.66 -8.03 5.82
N SER A 62 -16.99 -9.29 6.11
CA SER A 62 -18.23 -9.67 6.80
C SER A 62 -18.29 -9.14 8.23
N LYS A 63 -17.18 -9.13 8.95
CA LYS A 63 -17.08 -8.59 10.32
C LYS A 63 -17.09 -7.06 10.34
N ALA A 64 -16.32 -6.44 9.45
CA ALA A 64 -16.23 -4.99 9.29
C ALA A 64 -17.57 -4.37 8.87
N SER A 65 -18.32 -5.02 7.97
CA SER A 65 -19.65 -4.53 7.54
C SER A 65 -20.68 -4.52 8.66
N ARG A 66 -20.57 -5.44 9.64
CA ARG A 66 -21.47 -5.54 10.80
C ARG A 66 -20.95 -4.82 12.04
N SER A 67 -19.83 -4.10 11.92
CA SER A 67 -19.15 -3.52 13.09
C SER A 67 -19.86 -2.29 13.67
N GLY A 68 -20.76 -1.66 12.90
CA GLY A 68 -21.37 -0.36 13.21
C GLY A 68 -20.42 0.83 12.95
N LEU A 69 -19.16 0.58 12.60
CA LEU A 69 -18.14 1.61 12.41
C LEU A 69 -18.08 2.04 10.94
N LYS A 70 -18.61 3.22 10.62
CA LYS A 70 -18.64 3.77 9.25
C LYS A 70 -17.30 3.67 8.51
N PRO A 71 -16.13 3.96 9.13
CA PRO A 71 -14.84 3.78 8.47
C PRO A 71 -14.57 2.34 8.01
N PHE A 72 -14.85 1.35 8.86
CA PHE A 72 -14.63 -0.07 8.53
C PHE A 72 -15.63 -0.62 7.52
N VAL A 73 -16.87 -0.11 7.53
CA VAL A 73 -17.85 -0.43 6.49
C VAL A 73 -17.35 0.06 5.12
N THR A 74 -16.80 1.27 5.04
CA THR A 74 -16.20 1.81 3.81
C THR A 74 -15.01 0.96 3.35
N VAL A 75 -14.09 0.62 4.27
CA VAL A 75 -12.95 -0.25 3.95
C VAL A 75 -13.42 -1.60 3.40
N ALA A 76 -14.42 -2.24 4.03
CA ALA A 76 -14.96 -3.50 3.56
C ALA A 76 -15.56 -3.42 2.14
N LYS A 77 -16.23 -2.31 1.80
CA LYS A 77 -16.73 -2.05 0.44
C LYS A 77 -15.58 -1.90 -0.56
N THR A 78 -14.55 -1.13 -0.21
CA THR A 78 -13.38 -0.93 -1.06
C THR A 78 -12.64 -2.23 -1.33
N ILE A 79 -12.41 -3.04 -0.29
CA ILE A 79 -11.75 -4.35 -0.41
C ILE A 79 -12.54 -5.26 -1.35
N ARG A 80 -13.87 -5.38 -1.17
CA ARG A 80 -14.70 -6.20 -2.08
C ARG A 80 -14.58 -5.74 -3.53
N LYS A 81 -14.64 -4.42 -3.77
CA LYS A 81 -14.52 -3.85 -5.12
C LYS A 81 -13.15 -4.09 -5.76
N ARG A 82 -12.09 -4.23 -4.95
CA ARG A 82 -10.70 -4.37 -5.42
C ARG A 82 -10.09 -5.74 -5.13
N LYS A 83 -10.90 -6.74 -4.74
CA LYS A 83 -10.43 -8.04 -4.24
C LYS A 83 -9.48 -8.72 -5.23
N GLU A 84 -9.86 -8.79 -6.51
CA GLU A 84 -9.02 -9.39 -7.55
C GLU A 84 -7.65 -8.73 -7.67
N GLY A 85 -7.60 -7.40 -7.66
CA GLY A 85 -6.33 -6.66 -7.71
C GLY A 85 -5.47 -6.86 -6.47
N ILE A 86 -6.10 -7.00 -5.30
CA ILE A 86 -5.40 -7.31 -4.04
C ILE A 86 -4.79 -8.71 -4.10
N LEU A 87 -5.54 -9.72 -4.53
CA LEU A 87 -5.06 -11.10 -4.66
C LEU A 87 -3.94 -11.19 -5.70
N ALA A 88 -4.09 -10.52 -6.85
CA ALA A 88 -3.06 -10.45 -7.87
C ALA A 88 -1.77 -9.80 -7.34
N ALA A 89 -1.87 -8.72 -6.57
CA ALA A 89 -0.71 -8.06 -5.96
C ALA A 89 0.02 -8.98 -4.98
N ILE A 90 -0.70 -9.78 -4.20
CA ILE A 90 -0.13 -10.75 -3.25
C ILE A 90 0.56 -11.90 -3.99
N ARG A 91 -0.11 -12.47 -5.00
CA ARG A 91 0.45 -13.52 -5.84
C ARG A 91 1.74 -13.08 -6.53
N LEU A 92 1.78 -11.85 -7.02
CA LEU A 92 2.92 -11.27 -7.74
C LEU A 92 3.98 -10.66 -6.82
N GLY A 93 3.74 -10.63 -5.50
CA GLY A 93 4.63 -9.95 -4.54
C GLY A 93 4.80 -8.45 -4.80
N ILE A 94 3.83 -7.82 -5.47
CA ILE A 94 3.88 -6.39 -5.80
C ILE A 94 3.72 -5.60 -4.51
N ASN A 95 4.82 -5.06 -4.01
CA ASN A 95 4.80 -4.13 -2.91
C ASN A 95 4.53 -2.70 -3.43
N ASN A 96 3.94 -1.86 -2.57
CA ASN A 96 3.79 -0.44 -2.88
C ASN A 96 5.14 0.28 -2.96
N ALA A 97 6.26 -0.33 -2.53
CA ALA A 97 7.57 0.33 -2.52
C ALA A 97 8.06 0.67 -3.94
N GLN A 98 7.77 -0.17 -4.94
CA GLN A 98 8.09 0.16 -6.34
C GLN A 98 7.27 1.35 -6.85
N HIS A 99 5.95 1.35 -6.60
CA HIS A 99 5.07 2.47 -6.97
C HIS A 99 5.39 3.75 -6.21
N GLU A 100 5.73 3.65 -4.93
CA GLU A 100 6.12 4.78 -4.08
C GLU A 100 7.49 5.33 -4.49
N GLY A 101 8.44 4.45 -4.83
CA GLY A 101 9.72 4.81 -5.42
C GLY A 101 9.58 5.55 -6.75
N LEU A 102 8.71 5.04 -7.63
CA LEU A 102 8.37 5.72 -8.89
C LEU A 102 7.72 7.09 -8.63
N ASN A 103 6.73 7.16 -7.74
CA ASN A 103 6.07 8.42 -7.37
C ASN A 103 7.03 9.42 -6.72
N ARG A 104 8.03 8.95 -5.95
CA ARG A 104 9.08 9.79 -5.39
C ARG A 104 10.00 10.33 -6.49
N ARG A 105 10.40 9.50 -7.45
CA ARG A 105 11.22 9.91 -8.61
C ARG A 105 10.49 10.92 -9.50
N VAL A 106 9.20 10.71 -9.78
CA VAL A 106 8.36 11.68 -10.51
C VAL A 106 8.28 13.01 -9.76
N ARG A 107 8.02 13.00 -8.45
CA ARG A 107 8.02 14.22 -7.63
C ARG A 107 9.37 14.93 -7.62
N LEU A 108 10.47 14.18 -7.57
CA LEU A 108 11.82 14.76 -7.65
C LEU A 108 12.05 15.45 -9.00
N ILE A 109 11.64 14.84 -10.10
CA ILE A 109 11.72 15.43 -11.45
C ILE A 109 10.94 16.75 -11.51
N VAL A 110 9.71 16.76 -11.00
CA VAL A 110 8.87 17.96 -10.94
C VAL A 110 9.52 19.05 -10.09
N ASN A 111 10.05 18.70 -8.91
CA ASN A 111 10.69 19.66 -8.01
C ASN A 111 11.98 20.26 -8.60
N ARG A 112 12.80 19.47 -9.31
CA ARG A 112 14.02 19.96 -9.96
C ARG A 112 13.74 20.81 -11.20
N ALA A 113 12.59 20.60 -11.83
CA ALA A 113 12.19 21.37 -13.00
C ALA A 113 11.65 22.77 -12.64
N TYR A 114 11.34 23.04 -11.37
CA TYR A 114 10.70 24.30 -10.91
C TYR A 114 9.38 24.63 -11.63
N GLY A 115 8.71 23.60 -12.18
CA GLY A 115 7.49 23.71 -12.96
C GLY A 115 7.68 23.31 -14.43
N PHE A 116 6.59 22.92 -15.08
CA PHE A 116 6.58 22.63 -16.52
C PHE A 116 5.55 23.52 -17.21
N HIS A 117 5.93 24.04 -18.37
CA HIS A 117 5.07 24.85 -19.23
C HIS A 117 3.89 24.05 -19.83
N SER A 118 3.93 22.70 -19.75
CA SER A 118 2.82 21.82 -20.13
C SER A 118 2.93 20.44 -19.49
N ALA A 119 1.80 19.74 -19.38
CA ALA A 119 1.77 18.33 -18.95
C ALA A 119 2.55 17.40 -19.90
N LYS A 120 2.62 17.73 -21.20
CA LYS A 120 3.37 16.97 -22.21
C LYS A 120 4.88 17.06 -21.98
N ALA A 121 5.38 18.22 -21.55
CA ALA A 121 6.79 18.38 -21.18
C ALA A 121 7.15 17.57 -19.92
N ALA A 122 6.27 17.56 -18.91
CA ALA A 122 6.44 16.73 -17.72
C ALA A 122 6.46 15.23 -18.07
N LEU A 123 5.50 14.77 -18.89
CA LEU A 123 5.41 13.40 -19.34
C LEU A 123 6.65 12.97 -20.15
N GLY A 124 7.14 13.82 -21.04
CA GLY A 124 8.34 13.55 -21.83
C GLY A 124 9.58 13.34 -20.96
N LEU A 125 9.76 14.18 -19.93
CA LEU A 125 10.89 14.04 -19.02
C LEU A 125 10.79 12.80 -18.11
N ILE A 126 9.57 12.45 -17.67
CA ILE A 126 9.31 11.20 -16.95
C ILE A 126 9.62 9.99 -17.84
N MET A 127 9.19 10.00 -19.09
CA MET A 127 9.47 8.91 -20.03
C MET A 127 10.96 8.79 -20.34
N LEU A 128 11.67 9.91 -20.50
CA LEU A 128 13.12 9.91 -20.71
C LEU A 128 13.91 9.28 -19.55
N THR A 129 13.42 9.46 -18.33
CA THR A 129 14.15 9.08 -17.11
C THR A 129 13.71 7.75 -16.53
N LEU A 130 12.44 7.37 -16.70
CA LEU A 130 11.80 6.23 -16.04
C LEU A 130 11.05 5.31 -17.02
N GLY A 131 10.89 5.72 -18.29
CA GLY A 131 10.24 4.93 -19.32
C GLY A 131 11.17 3.85 -19.90
N PRO A 132 10.62 2.80 -20.51
CA PRO A 132 11.39 1.78 -21.22
C PRO A 132 11.86 2.34 -22.57
N ILE A 133 12.82 3.26 -22.55
CA ILE A 133 13.41 3.83 -23.76
C ILE A 133 14.76 3.16 -23.98
N ASN A 134 14.86 2.37 -25.04
CA ASN A 134 16.16 1.94 -25.56
C ASN A 134 16.79 3.14 -26.26
N HIS A 135 17.70 3.82 -25.56
CA HIS A 135 18.43 4.94 -26.11
C HIS A 135 19.73 4.44 -26.73
N VAL A 136 19.88 4.54 -28.05
CA VAL A 136 21.18 4.33 -28.72
C VAL A 136 21.98 5.61 -28.55
N LEU A 137 23.12 5.52 -27.86
CA LEU A 137 23.95 6.69 -27.60
C LEU A 137 24.52 7.23 -28.91
N PRO A 138 24.78 8.55 -29.03
CA PRO A 138 25.29 9.14 -30.28
C PRO A 138 26.55 8.47 -30.84
N HIS A 139 27.38 7.89 -29.98
CA HIS A 139 28.61 7.16 -30.36
C HIS A 139 28.38 5.67 -30.66
N GLU A 140 27.21 5.12 -30.33
CA GLU A 140 26.77 3.77 -30.69
C GLU A 140 26.01 3.74 -32.02
N ARG A 141 25.77 4.93 -32.62
CA ARG A 141 25.17 5.05 -33.94
C ARG A 141 26.19 4.60 -34.97
N VAL A 142 25.98 3.41 -35.53
CA VAL A 142 26.75 2.96 -36.70
C VAL A 142 26.45 3.94 -37.85
N PRO A 143 27.47 4.59 -38.45
CA PRO A 143 27.23 5.45 -39.61
C PRO A 143 26.68 4.58 -40.74
N ILE A 144 25.55 5.01 -41.30
CA ILE A 144 25.02 4.41 -42.52
C ILE A 144 26.03 4.73 -43.60
N VAL A 145 26.74 3.72 -44.08
CA VAL A 145 27.56 3.84 -45.29
C VAL A 145 26.58 3.73 -46.45
N ASP A 146 26.25 4.87 -47.05
CA ASP A 146 25.52 4.89 -48.32
C ASP A 146 26.40 4.25 -49.42
N PRO A 147 25.81 3.43 -50.32
CA PRO A 147 26.54 2.68 -51.35
C PRO A 147 27.13 3.54 -52.47
#